data_AF-A0A840NWL9-F1
#
_entry.id   AF-A0A840NWL9-F1
#
_cell.length_a   1.000
_cell.length_b   1.000
_cell.length_c   1.000
_cell.angle_alpha   90.00
_cell.angle_beta   90.00
_cell.angle_gamma   90.00
#
_symmetry.space_group_name_H-M   'P 1'
#
loop_
_entity.id
_entity.type
_entity.pdbx_description
1 polymer ?
#
loop_
_entity_poly.entity_id
_entity_poly.type
_entity_poly.pdbx_seq_one_letter_code
_entity_poly.pdbx_strand_id
1 'polypeptide(L)' 'MEFLSTSALCAMHLSRLAEDIVLWSSAQFHFILLSDAFSTGSSIMPQKRNPNASELVSAKSG' A
#
# COMPACT_ATOMS: atom_id res chain seq x y z
N MET A 1 18.19 7.12 -20.54
CA MET A 1 16.80 6.64 -20.61
C MET A 1 16.64 5.32 -19.86
N GLU A 2 17.54 4.35 -20.03
CA GLU A 2 17.50 3.03 -19.34
C GLU A 2 17.20 3.04 -17.83
N PHE A 3 17.83 3.95 -17.06
CA PHE A 3 17.54 4.04 -15.63
C PHE A 3 16.09 4.47 -15.37
N LEU A 4 15.58 5.44 -16.13
CA LEU A 4 14.22 5.95 -15.97
C LEU A 4 13.18 4.93 -16.44
N SER A 5 13.42 4.22 -17.55
CA SER A 5 12.53 3.17 -18.03
C SER A 5 12.45 2.00 -17.05
N THR A 6 13.59 1.56 -16.52
CA THR A 6 13.65 0.48 -15.51
C THR A 6 12.95 0.92 -14.23
N SER A 7 13.19 2.16 -13.77
CA SER A 7 12.54 2.69 -12.57
C SER A 7 11.02 2.81 -12.75
N ALA A 8 10.55 3.23 -13.92
CA ALA A 8 9.13 3.29 -14.24
C ALA A 8 8.48 1.91 -14.23
N LEU A 9 9.12 0.89 -14.82
CA LEU A 9 8.63 -0.50 -14.76
C LEU A 9 8.56 -1.02 -13.32
N CYS A 10 9.59 -0.77 -12.52
CA CYS A 10 9.57 -1.11 -11.09
C CYS A 10 8.42 -0.43 -10.35
N ALA A 11 8.19 0.87 -10.60
CA ALA A 11 7.08 1.61 -10.00
C ALA A 11 5.73 0.99 -10.38
N MET A 12 5.51 0.62 -11.65
CA MET A 12 4.27 -0.05 -12.06
C MET A 12 4.03 -1.37 -11.32
N HIS A 13 5.08 -2.19 -11.13
CA HIS A 13 4.96 -3.44 -10.38
C HIS A 13 4.66 -3.19 -8.89
N LEU A 14 5.31 -2.19 -8.29
CA LEU A 14 5.07 -1.81 -6.90
C LEU A 14 3.67 -1.24 -6.69
N SER A 15 3.13 -0.48 -7.65
CA SER A 15 1.75 0.03 -7.62
C SER A 15 0.74 -1.11 -7.53
N ARG A 16 0.91 -2.14 -8.36
CA ARG A 16 0.00 -3.29 -8.37
C ARG A 16 0.06 -4.08 -7.06
N LEU A 17 1.26 -4.30 -6.54
CA LEU A 17 1.44 -4.92 -5.22
C LEU A 17 0.79 -4.08 -4.10
N ALA A 18 0.90 -2.75 -4.17
CA ALA A 18 0.30 -1.86 -3.20
C ALA A 18 -1.24 -1.94 -3.22
N GLU A 19 -1.85 -2.01 -4.40
CA GLU A 19 -3.30 -2.21 -4.55
C GLU A 19 -3.76 -3.54 -3.94
N ASP A 20 -3.01 -4.62 -4.18
CA ASP A 20 -3.28 -5.93 -3.58
C ASP A 20 -3.20 -5.85 -2.04
N ILE A 21 -2.19 -5.18 -1.47
CA ILE A 21 -2.05 -4.99 -0.02
C ILE A 21 -3.22 -4.19 0.57
N VAL A 22 -3.67 -3.13 -0.11
CA VAL A 22 -4.85 -2.34 0.31
C VAL A 22 -6.10 -3.23 0.33
N LEU A 23 -6.30 -4.06 -0.70
CA LEU A 23 -7.44 -4.97 -0.78
C LEU A 23 -7.38 -6.04 0.31
N TRP A 24 -6.22 -6.69 0.49
CA TRP A 24 -6.03 -7.77 1.47
C TRP A 24 -6.16 -7.30 2.92
N SER A 25 -5.79 -6.05 3.21
CA SER A 25 -5.90 -5.45 4.55
C SER A 25 -7.29 -4.86 4.84
N SER A 26 -8.18 -4.78 3.85
CA SER A 26 -9.54 -4.26 4.03
C SER A 26 -10.36 -5.09 5.02
N ALA A 27 -11.38 -4.48 5.62
CA ALA A 27 -12.24 -5.15 6.60
C ALA A 27 -13.05 -6.32 6.00
N GLN A 28 -13.33 -6.27 4.69
CA GLN A 28 -14.09 -7.31 3.99
C GLN A 28 -13.26 -8.56 3.73
N PHE A 29 -11.98 -8.42 3.40
CA PHE A 29 -11.09 -9.54 3.08
C PHE A 29 -10.28 -9.99 4.29
N HIS A 30 -9.65 -9.06 5.00
CA HIS A 30 -8.92 -9.30 6.25
C HIS A 30 -7.89 -10.45 6.17
N PHE A 31 -7.22 -10.59 5.01
CA PHE A 31 -6.21 -11.63 4.79
C PHE A 31 -4.88 -11.33 5.46
N ILE A 32 -4.57 -10.06 5.65
CA ILE A 32 -3.33 -9.59 6.28
C ILE A 32 -3.62 -8.52 7.32
N LEU A 33 -2.74 -8.45 8.33
CA LEU A 33 -2.70 -7.35 9.29
C LEU A 33 -1.39 -6.59 9.10
N LEU A 34 -1.48 -5.27 8.92
CA LEU A 34 -0.30 -4.41 8.77
C LEU A 34 0.27 -4.04 10.14
N SER A 35 1.60 -3.97 10.22
CA SER A 35 2.27 -3.46 11.41
C SER A 35 2.08 -1.94 11.54
N ASP A 36 2.31 -1.42 12.75
CA ASP A 36 2.24 0.01 13.05
C ASP A 36 3.25 0.84 12.25
N ALA A 37 4.34 0.23 11.78
CA ALA A 37 5.34 0.91 10.97
C ALA A 37 4.85 1.22 9.54
N PHE A 38 3.89 0.44 9.03
CA PHE A 38 3.37 0.56 7.65
C PHE A 38 1.90 0.96 7.59
N SER A 39 1.27 1.19 8.74
CA SER A 39 -0.13 1.58 8.83
C SER A 39 -0.35 2.65 9.90
N THR A 40 -1.39 3.47 9.74
CA THR A 40 -1.82 4.37 10.82
C THR A 40 -3.06 3.82 11.50
N GLY A 41 -3.11 3.91 12.83
CA GLY A 41 -4.32 3.62 13.60
C GLY A 41 -5.28 4.80 13.59
N SER A 42 -6.58 4.53 13.72
CA SER A 42 -7.57 5.56 14.05
C SER A 42 -7.65 5.74 15.57
N SER A 43 -7.66 6.99 16.03
CA SER A 43 -7.89 7.31 17.45
C SER A 43 -9.31 7.00 17.92
N ILE A 44 -10.29 6.98 17.01
CA ILE A 44 -11.69 6.68 17.30
C ILE A 44 -11.97 5.17 17.18
N MET A 45 -11.25 4.49 16.28
CA MET A 45 -11.44 3.06 16.01
C MET A 45 -10.10 2.31 16.20
N PRO A 46 -9.82 1.80 17.41
CA PRO A 46 -8.51 1.19 17.75
C PRO A 46 -8.11 -0.01 16.87
N GLN A 47 -9.10 -0.74 16.37
CA GLN A 47 -8.92 -1.88 15.47
C GLN A 47 -8.69 -1.47 14.01
N LYS A 48 -9.02 -0.24 13.63
CA LYS A 48 -8.91 0.22 12.25
C LYS A 48 -7.46 0.62 11.96
N ARG A 49 -6.85 -0.09 11.02
CA ARG A 49 -5.52 0.20 10.47
C ARG A 49 -5.66 0.65 9.02
N ASN A 50 -5.08 1.80 8.69
CA ASN A 50 -5.10 2.34 7.33
C ASN A 50 -3.79 2.00 6.61
N PRO A 51 -3.82 1.45 5.38
CA PRO A 51 -2.65 0.99 4.64
C PRO A 51 -1.88 2.12 3.94
N ASN A 52 -1.65 3.26 4.61
CA ASN A 52 -1.15 4.49 3.94
C ASN A 52 0.20 4.30 3.24
N ALA A 53 1.08 3.42 3.75
CA ALA A 53 2.33 3.14 3.08
C ALA A 53 2.13 2.57 1.67
N SER A 54 1.13 1.69 1.50
CA SER A 54 0.76 1.15 0.19
C SER A 54 0.06 2.21 -0.67
N GLU A 55 -0.84 2.99 -0.10
CA GLU A 55 -1.50 4.12 -0.80
C GLU A 55 -0.49 5.15 -1.33
N LEU A 56 0.59 5.41 -0.59
CA LEU A 56 1.67 6.29 -1.04
C LEU A 56 2.48 5.71 -2.20
N VAL A 57 2.68 4.38 -2.23
CA VAL A 57 3.40 3.70 -3.31
C VAL A 57 2.60 3.73 -4.61
N SER A 58 1.29 3.47 -4.55
CA SER A 58 0.43 3.56 -5.74
C SER A 58 0.36 4.99 -6.27
N ALA A 59 0.24 5.99 -5.38
CA ALA A 59 0.20 7.40 -5.76
C ALA A 59 1.48 7.94 -6.42
N LYS A 60 2.63 7.28 -6.20
CA LYS A 60 3.94 7.70 -6.75
C LYS A 60 4.27 7.10 -8.13
N SER A 61 3.45 6.17 -8.60
CA SER A 61 3.72 5.44 -9.85
C SER A 61 3.13 6.11 -11.09
N GLY A 62 2.32 7.16 -10.91
CA GLY A 62 1.74 8.01 -11.96
C GLY A 62 2.49 9.31 -12.17
#